data_AF-A0A533V3X1-F1
#
_entry.id   AF-A0A533V3X1-F1
#
_cell.length_a   1.000
_cell.length_b   1.000
_cell.length_c   1.000
_cell.angle_alpha   90.00
_cell.angle_beta   90.00
_cell.angle_gamma   90.00
#
_symmetry.space_group_name_H-M   'P 1'
#
loop_
_entity.id
_entity.type
_entity.pdbx_description
1 polymer ?
#
loop_
_entity_poly.entity_id
_entity_poly.type
_entity_poly.pdbx_seq_one_letter_code
_entity_poly.pdbx_strand_id
1 'polypeptide(L)'
;MNIAYMESPLHIEAKTCGCKEKGITIAYSFIDSYHSLCLDRKDIMLGQLDACERLLKYTTDEMDRSAVIKEIAEIKMTLDLLP
;
A
#
# COMPACT_ATOMS: atom_id res chain seq x y z
N MET A 1 -26.69 -8.67 -18.35
CA MET A 1 -26.62 -7.92 -17.07
C MET A 1 -25.53 -6.89 -17.26
N ASN A 2 -25.87 -5.60 -17.46
CA ASN A 2 -24.88 -4.53 -17.61
C ASN A 2 -24.57 -3.98 -16.22
N ILE A 3 -23.67 -4.64 -15.51
CA ILE A 3 -23.06 -4.05 -14.31
C ILE A 3 -21.82 -3.34 -14.82
N ALA A 4 -21.89 -2.03 -14.96
CA ALA A 4 -20.69 -1.21 -15.07
C ALA A 4 -20.02 -1.26 -13.69
N TYR A 5 -19.24 -2.31 -13.43
CA TYR A 5 -18.24 -2.28 -12.39
C TYR A 5 -17.28 -1.17 -12.81
N MET A 6 -17.45 0.02 -12.22
CA MET A 6 -16.35 0.98 -12.22
C MET A 6 -15.30 0.35 -11.31
N GLU A 7 -14.40 -0.43 -11.92
CA GLU A 7 -13.23 -0.94 -11.23
C GLU A 7 -12.57 0.25 -10.55
N SER A 8 -12.49 0.19 -9.22
CA SER A 8 -11.67 1.15 -8.49
C SER A 8 -10.27 1.01 -9.06
N PRO A 9 -9.62 2.09 -9.55
CA PRO A 9 -8.22 2.01 -9.98
C PRO A 9 -7.29 1.61 -8.81
N LEU A 10 -7.81 1.68 -7.58
CA LEU A 10 -7.14 1.38 -6.33
C LEU A 10 -7.40 -0.09 -5.99
N HIS A 11 -6.39 -0.92 -6.17
CA HIS A 11 -6.46 -2.36 -5.94
C HIS A 11 -5.96 -2.76 -4.54
N ILE A 12 -5.16 -1.89 -3.90
CA ILE A 12 -4.50 -2.14 -2.61
C ILE A 12 -4.82 -1.00 -1.63
N GLU A 13 -5.12 -1.39 -0.40
CA GLU A 13 -5.23 -0.52 0.78
C GLU A 13 -4.02 -0.74 1.70
N ALA A 14 -3.52 0.32 2.33
CA ALA A 14 -2.46 0.28 3.32
C ALA A 14 -2.97 0.84 4.67
N LYS A 15 -2.57 0.22 5.77
CA LYS A 15 -2.89 0.66 7.14
C LYS A 15 -1.66 0.56 8.05
N THR A 16 -1.54 1.50 8.98
CA THR A 16 -0.62 1.33 10.11
C THR A 16 -1.21 0.33 11.09
N CYS A 17 -0.39 -0.65 11.49
CA CYS A 17 -0.73 -1.66 12.48
C CYS A 17 0.37 -1.69 13.55
N GLY A 18 -0.02 -2.03 14.78
CA GLY A 18 0.92 -2.18 15.90
C GLY A 18 0.64 -1.23 17.05
N CYS A 19 1.43 -1.37 18.11
CA CYS A 19 1.38 -0.54 19.30
C CYS A 19 2.72 0.18 19.46
N LYS A 20 2.70 1.37 20.06
CA LYS A 20 3.89 2.25 20.25
C LYS A 20 5.11 1.51 20.84
N GLU A 21 4.87 0.49 21.67
CA GLU A 21 5.90 -0.30 22.35
C GLU A 21 6.54 -1.39 21.47
N LYS A 22 5.83 -1.87 20.44
CA LYS A 22 6.26 -2.98 19.56
C LYS A 22 6.69 -2.52 18.17
N GLY A 23 6.66 -1.21 17.92
CA GLY A 23 6.86 -0.62 16.61
C GLY A 23 5.59 -0.63 15.77
N ILE A 24 5.57 0.25 14.76
CA ILE A 24 4.49 0.37 13.79
C ILE A 24 4.94 -0.33 12.51
N THR A 25 4.06 -1.15 11.96
CA THR A 25 4.23 -1.82 10.67
C THR A 25 3.13 -1.38 9.71
N ILE A 26 3.38 -1.55 8.40
CA ILE A 26 2.38 -1.31 7.37
C ILE A 26 1.78 -2.64 6.95
N ALA A 27 0.46 -2.74 7.03
CA ALA A 27 -0.30 -3.88 6.55
C ALA A 27 -1.01 -3.53 5.24
N TYR A 28 -1.02 -4.47 4.30
CA TYR A 28 -1.64 -4.32 2.99
C TYR A 28 -2.77 -5.31 2.80
N SER A 29 -3.83 -4.88 2.12
CA SER A 29 -4.91 -5.76 1.69
C SER A 29 -5.41 -5.39 0.30
N PHE A 30 -5.75 -6.39 -0.50
CA PHE A 30 -6.47 -6.16 -1.75
C PHE A 30 -7.91 -5.72 -1.46
N ILE A 31 -8.36 -4.66 -2.13
CA ILE A 31 -9.74 -4.15 -2.01
C ILE A 31 -10.71 -5.11 -2.70
N ASP A 32 -10.29 -5.70 -3.81
CA ASP A 32 -10.98 -6.80 -4.48
C ASP A 32 -9.98 -7.93 -4.75
N SER A 33 -10.29 -9.10 -4.18
CA SER A 33 -9.43 -10.28 -4.18
C SER A 33 -9.25 -10.89 -5.57
N TYR A 34 -10.16 -10.65 -6.52
CA TYR A 34 -10.03 -11.17 -7.89
C TYR A 34 -8.82 -10.59 -8.63
N HIS A 35 -8.45 -9.34 -8.33
CA HIS A 35 -7.29 -8.70 -8.98
C HIS A 35 -5.95 -9.26 -8.50
N SER A 36 -5.87 -9.89 -7.33
CA SER A 36 -4.62 -10.48 -6.83
C SER A 36 -4.05 -11.58 -7.74
N LEU A 37 -4.89 -12.21 -8.56
CA LEU A 37 -4.50 -13.29 -9.47
C LEU A 37 -3.95 -12.79 -10.82
N CYS A 38 -4.13 -11.50 -11.13
CA CYS A 38 -3.81 -10.91 -12.43
C CYS A 38 -2.65 -9.91 -12.38
N LEU A 39 -2.11 -9.64 -11.19
CA LEU A 39 -1.07 -8.63 -10.98
C LEU A 39 0.29 -9.31 -10.83
N ASP A 40 1.29 -8.77 -11.53
CA ASP A 40 2.66 -9.19 -11.29
C ASP A 40 3.22 -8.54 -10.02
N ARG A 41 4.41 -8.96 -9.59
CA ARG A 41 5.04 -8.43 -8.38
C ARG A 41 5.28 -6.92 -8.47
N LYS A 42 5.64 -6.40 -9.64
CA LYS A 42 5.90 -4.98 -9.86
C LYS A 42 4.61 -4.18 -9.72
N ASP A 43 3.52 -4.66 -10.29
CA ASP A 43 2.20 -4.06 -10.17
C ASP A 43 1.73 -4.01 -8.71
N ILE A 44 1.94 -5.10 -7.95
CA ILE A 44 1.64 -5.14 -6.51
C ILE A 44 2.44 -4.08 -5.76
N MET A 45 3.74 -3.97 -6.02
CA MET A 45 4.61 -3.00 -5.34
C MET A 45 4.27 -1.55 -5.70
N LEU A 46 3.89 -1.27 -6.95
CA LEU A 46 3.38 0.04 -7.35
C LEU A 46 2.05 0.36 -6.67
N GLY A 47 1.17 -0.62 -6.52
CA GLY A 47 -0.09 -0.48 -5.78
C GLY A 47 0.13 -0.22 -4.29
N GLN A 48 1.11 -0.89 -3.67
CA GLN A 48 1.52 -0.62 -2.28
C GLN A 48 2.10 0.78 -2.12
N LEU A 49 2.93 1.22 -3.05
CA LEU A 49 3.51 2.57 -3.04
C LEU A 49 2.42 3.64 -3.07
N ASP A 50 1.48 3.54 -4.01
CA ASP A 50 0.36 4.48 -4.12
C ASP A 50 -0.56 4.42 -2.88
N ALA A 51 -0.78 3.23 -2.31
CA ALA A 51 -1.54 3.07 -1.07
C ALA A 51 -0.84 3.74 0.13
N CYS A 52 0.48 3.64 0.26
CA CYS A 52 1.26 4.31 1.29
C CYS A 52 1.30 5.83 1.11
N GLU A 53 1.45 6.33 -0.13
CA GLU A 53 1.38 7.76 -0.41
C GLU A 53 -0.01 8.34 -0.10
N ARG A 54 -1.08 7.55 -0.30
CA ARG A 54 -2.44 7.90 0.13
C ARG A 54 -2.59 7.88 1.65
N LEU A 55 -2.11 6.84 2.34
CA LEU A 55 -2.12 6.74 3.79
C LEU A 55 -1.43 7.94 4.43
N LEU A 56 -0.24 8.32 3.92
CA LEU A 56 0.56 9.44 4.41
C LEU A 56 -0.20 10.78 4.43
N LYS A 57 -1.12 11.00 3.47
CA LYS A 57 -1.92 12.24 3.40
C LYS A 57 -2.87 12.39 4.57
N TYR A 58 -3.31 11.29 5.19
CA TYR A 58 -4.30 11.28 6.26
C TYR A 58 -3.73 10.89 7.62
N THR A 59 -2.48 10.42 7.67
CA THR A 59 -1.79 10.08 8.92
C THR A 59 -1.42 11.34 9.71
N THR A 60 -1.89 11.43 10.95
CA THR A 60 -1.61 12.56 11.87
C THR A 60 -0.63 12.24 12.98
N ASP A 61 -0.50 10.97 13.39
CA ASP A 61 0.48 10.56 14.41
C ASP A 61 1.88 10.52 13.77
N GLU A 62 2.85 11.17 14.42
CA GLU A 62 4.21 11.31 13.89
C GLU A 62 4.97 9.98 13.78
N MET A 63 4.69 9.02 14.66
CA MET A 63 5.35 7.72 14.57
C MET A 63 4.77 6.91 13.42
N ASP A 64 3.45 6.96 13.24
CA ASP A 64 2.78 6.37 12.08
C ASP A 64 3.32 7.01 10.79
N ARG A 65 3.45 8.34 10.78
CA ARG A 65 3.99 9.09 9.63
C ARG A 65 5.42 8.65 9.31
N SER A 66 6.27 8.54 10.32
CA SER A 66 7.65 8.09 10.14
C SER A 66 7.72 6.65 9.61
N ALA A 67 6.83 5.76 10.07
CA ALA A 67 6.76 4.39 9.58
C ALA A 67 6.35 4.35 8.11
N VAL A 68 5.33 5.13 7.71
CA VAL A 68 4.87 5.21 6.32
C VAL A 68 5.95 5.80 5.40
N ILE A 69 6.67 6.85 5.82
CA ILE A 69 7.77 7.43 5.03
C ILE A 69 8.90 6.41 4.82
N LYS A 70 9.26 5.68 5.87
CA LYS A 70 10.27 4.62 5.79
C LYS A 70 9.85 3.53 4.80
N GLU A 71 8.62 3.06 4.91
CA GLU A 71 8.06 2.04 4.01
C GLU A 71 8.09 2.50 2.54
N ILE A 72 7.68 3.75 2.26
CA ILE A 72 7.74 4.34 0.91
C ILE A 72 9.16 4.30 0.35
N ALA A 73 10.17 4.65 1.15
CA ALA A 73 11.56 4.63 0.73
C ALA A 73 12.04 3.21 0.40
N GLU A 74 11.69 2.22 1.24
CA GLU A 74 12.06 0.81 1.03
C GLU A 74 11.40 0.23 -0.23
N ILE A 75 10.13 0.55 -0.50
CA ILE A 75 9.44 0.13 -1.72
C ILE A 75 10.08 0.76 -2.95
N LYS A 76 10.38 2.07 -2.93
CA LYS A 76 11.06 2.77 -4.04
C LYS A 76 12.42 2.16 -4.34
N MET A 77 13.25 1.94 -3.31
CA MET A 77 14.53 1.27 -3.47
C MET A 77 14.40 -0.12 -4.08
N THR A 78 13.38 -0.89 -3.67
CA THR A 78 13.16 -2.23 -4.22
C THR A 78 12.69 -2.19 -5.68
N LEU A 79 11.84 -1.21 -6.03
CA LEU A 79 11.41 -0.97 -7.42
C LEU A 79 12.57 -0.56 -8.32
N ASP A 80 13.51 0.24 -7.83
CA ASP A 80 14.70 0.64 -8.58
C ASP A 80 15.67 -0.53 -8.82
N LEU A 81 15.62 -1.57 -7.98
CA LEU A 81 16.43 -2.78 -8.08
C LEU A 81 15.76 -3.91 -8.87
N LEU A 82 14.48 -3.75 -9.27
CA LEU A 82 13.79 -4.72 -10.11
C LEU A 82 14.31 -4.62 -11.56
N PRO A 83 14.65 -5.75 -12.20
CA PRO A 83 15.20 -5.78 -13.56
C PRO A 83 14.19 -5.39 -14.65
#